data_AF-A0A381P1D6-F1
#
_entry.id   AF-A0A381P1D6-F1
#
_cell.length_a   1.000
_cell.length_b   1.000
_cell.length_c   1.000
_cell.angle_alpha   90.00
_cell.angle_beta   90.00
_cell.angle_gamma   90.00
#
_symmetry.space_group_name_H-M   'P 1'
#
loop_
_entity.id
_entity.type
_entity.pdbx_description
1 polymer ?
#
loop_
_entity_poly.entity_id
_entity_poly.type
_entity_poly.pdbx_seq_one_letter_code
_entity_poly.pdbx_strand_id
1 'polypeptide(L)'
;MNLNVMPSMRCLMTAGAALEKENIAGYNCSYVKIDTSRSFDEILYVLMNGTGVGFSVEEEYVNKLPVIPEEMYDTDTTIIVADSKLGWAKAFKELLGLLWTGQIPKWDLSKVREAGAPLKTFGGRASGPQPLDDLFHFVTSMFRESAGRKLKPVECHDIVCKVAEIVVVGGVR
;
A
#
# COMPACT_ATOMS: atom_id res chain seq x y z
N MET A 1 -6.67 -10.09 36.88
CA MET A 1 -6.97 -8.74 36.33
C MET A 1 -8.41 -8.39 36.73
N ASN A 2 -8.64 -7.25 37.38
CA ASN A 2 -9.98 -6.86 37.89
C ASN A 2 -10.86 -6.12 36.85
N LEU A 3 -10.42 -6.03 35.58
CA LEU A 3 -11.15 -5.41 34.45
C LEU A 3 -11.64 -3.96 34.63
N ASN A 4 -11.17 -3.24 35.66
CA ASN A 4 -11.55 -1.84 35.93
C ASN A 4 -11.11 -0.84 34.85
N VAL A 5 -10.11 -1.20 34.04
CA VAL A 5 -9.65 -0.46 32.86
C VAL A 5 -9.34 -1.49 31.77
N MET A 6 -9.79 -1.22 30.55
CA MET A 6 -9.52 -2.06 29.39
C MET A 6 -8.89 -1.19 28.29
N PRO A 7 -7.72 -1.57 27.75
CA PRO A 7 -7.15 -0.86 26.61
C PRO A 7 -7.96 -1.18 25.35
N SER A 8 -7.62 -0.54 24.23
CA SER A 8 -8.27 -0.84 22.95
C SER A 8 -8.13 -2.33 22.61
N MET A 9 -9.14 -2.88 21.92
CA MET A 9 -9.10 -4.29 21.49
C MET A 9 -7.85 -4.61 20.66
N ARG A 10 -7.35 -3.63 19.89
CA ARG A 10 -6.11 -3.75 19.12
C ARG A 10 -4.90 -3.93 20.01
N CYS A 11 -4.74 -3.10 21.04
CA CYS A 11 -3.65 -3.27 22.01
C CYS A 11 -3.71 -4.64 22.70
N LEU A 12 -4.90 -5.18 22.98
CA LEU A 12 -5.03 -6.53 23.54
C LEU A 12 -4.66 -7.61 22.52
N MET A 13 -5.12 -7.48 21.27
CA MET A 13 -4.91 -8.45 20.19
C MET A 13 -3.45 -8.53 19.75
N THR A 14 -2.76 -7.40 19.67
CA THR A 14 -1.40 -7.32 19.09
C THR A 14 -0.29 -7.28 20.14
N ALA A 15 -0.62 -7.26 21.44
CA ALA A 15 0.35 -7.31 22.52
C ALA A 15 1.35 -8.48 22.35
N GLY A 16 2.63 -8.21 22.63
CA GLY A 16 3.73 -9.16 22.44
C GLY A 16 4.38 -9.01 21.07
N ALA A 17 4.74 -10.14 20.44
CA ALA A 17 5.62 -10.18 19.27
C ALA A 17 5.13 -9.36 18.06
N ALA A 18 3.81 -9.17 17.90
CA ALA A 18 3.28 -8.35 16.81
C ALA A 18 3.59 -6.85 17.03
N LEU A 19 3.35 -6.34 18.23
CA LEU A 19 3.64 -4.95 18.61
C LEU A 19 5.14 -4.69 18.76
N GLU A 20 5.93 -5.65 19.25
CA GLU A 20 7.40 -5.56 19.31
C GLU A 20 8.02 -5.44 17.91
N LYS A 21 7.39 -6.06 16.91
CA LYS A 21 7.86 -6.03 15.53
C LYS A 21 7.47 -4.74 14.81
N GLU A 22 6.27 -4.22 15.06
CA GLU A 22 5.78 -3.01 14.39
C GLU A 22 4.79 -2.25 15.29
N ASN A 23 5.17 -1.01 15.63
CA ASN A 23 4.39 -0.16 16.54
C ASN A 23 3.05 0.27 15.92
N ILE A 24 2.95 0.33 14.59
CA ILE A 24 1.69 0.65 13.89
C ILE A 24 0.58 -0.33 14.31
N ALA A 25 0.93 -1.58 14.61
CA ALA A 25 0.00 -2.60 15.10
C ALA A 25 -0.71 -2.25 16.41
N GLY A 26 -0.29 -1.21 17.13
CA GLY A 26 -0.97 -0.72 18.33
C GLY A 26 -2.12 0.24 18.03
N TYR A 27 -2.21 0.76 16.80
CA TYR A 27 -3.17 1.79 16.42
C TYR A 27 -4.33 1.21 15.60
N ASN A 28 -5.54 1.65 15.93
CA ASN A 28 -6.75 1.25 15.19
C ASN A 28 -6.94 2.04 13.91
N CYS A 29 -6.76 3.35 13.99
CA CYS A 29 -7.04 4.29 12.90
C CYS A 29 -5.90 5.31 12.77
N SER A 30 -5.65 5.75 11.56
CA SER A 30 -4.78 6.87 11.22
C SER A 30 -5.44 7.77 10.17
N TYR A 31 -4.78 8.88 9.85
CA TYR A 31 -5.20 9.79 8.80
C TYR A 31 -4.00 10.26 7.98
N VAL A 32 -4.18 10.43 6.67
CA VAL A 32 -3.16 10.98 5.77
C VAL A 32 -3.78 11.82 4.66
N LYS A 33 -3.12 12.90 4.28
CA LYS A 33 -3.48 13.68 3.09
C LYS A 33 -2.68 13.20 1.89
N ILE A 34 -3.30 13.16 0.71
CA ILE A 34 -2.60 12.81 -0.53
C ILE A 34 -1.95 14.07 -1.10
N ASP A 35 -0.79 14.45 -0.56
CA ASP A 35 0.01 15.59 -1.03
C ASP A 35 1.39 15.23 -1.57
N THR A 36 1.80 13.96 -1.44
CA THR A 36 3.06 13.44 -1.97
C THR A 36 2.85 12.04 -2.55
N SER A 37 3.71 11.63 -3.47
CA SER A 37 3.72 10.25 -4.00
C SER A 37 3.89 9.20 -2.90
N ARG A 38 4.58 9.58 -1.81
CA ARG A 38 4.81 8.71 -0.65
C ARG A 38 3.53 8.33 0.09
N SER A 39 2.49 9.17 0.03
CA SER A 39 1.24 8.92 0.74
C SER A 39 0.62 7.57 0.34
N PHE A 40 0.78 7.14 -0.91
CA PHE A 40 0.22 5.88 -1.40
C PHE A 40 0.92 4.63 -0.84
N ASP A 41 2.26 4.59 -0.81
CA ASP A 41 2.99 3.45 -0.23
C ASP A 41 2.86 3.38 1.29
N GLU A 42 2.76 4.54 1.94
CA GLU A 42 2.51 4.62 3.37
C GLU A 42 1.12 4.07 3.73
N ILE A 43 0.09 4.42 2.97
CA ILE A 43 -1.27 3.87 3.15
C ILE A 43 -1.24 2.33 3.02
N LEU A 44 -0.58 1.80 2.00
CA LEU A 44 -0.44 0.35 1.83
C LEU A 44 0.23 -0.27 3.06
N TYR A 45 1.34 0.30 3.54
CA TYR A 45 2.04 -0.20 4.72
C TYR A 45 1.18 -0.17 5.99
N VAL A 46 0.48 0.93 6.24
CA VAL A 46 -0.37 1.10 7.43
C VAL A 46 -1.55 0.13 7.41
N LEU A 47 -2.23 -0.01 6.26
CA LEU A 47 -3.33 -0.95 6.09
C LEU A 47 -2.87 -2.41 6.28
N MET A 48 -1.70 -2.80 5.76
CA MET A 48 -1.13 -4.13 6.00
C MET A 48 -0.79 -4.41 7.47
N ASN A 49 -0.72 -3.38 8.32
CA ASN A 49 -0.55 -3.52 9.76
C ASN A 49 -1.89 -3.60 10.53
N GLY A 50 -3.02 -3.60 9.82
CA GLY A 50 -4.35 -3.69 10.42
C GLY A 50 -4.87 -2.36 10.98
N THR A 51 -4.19 -1.26 10.68
CA THR A 51 -4.63 0.09 11.05
C THR A 51 -5.43 0.66 9.90
N GLY A 52 -6.69 1.04 10.15
CA GLY A 52 -7.52 1.73 9.17
C GLY A 52 -6.98 3.12 8.87
N VAL A 53 -7.10 3.57 7.62
CA VAL A 53 -6.58 4.88 7.20
C VAL A 53 -7.72 5.71 6.61
N GLY A 54 -8.03 6.83 7.26
CA GLY A 54 -8.79 7.91 6.64
C GLY A 54 -7.86 8.74 5.75
N PHE A 55 -8.36 9.26 4.63
CA PHE A 55 -7.54 10.06 3.74
C PHE A 55 -8.29 11.24 3.12
N SER A 56 -7.56 12.30 2.76
CA SER A 56 -8.10 13.43 1.96
C SER A 56 -7.45 13.50 0.59
N VAL A 57 -8.30 13.65 -0.42
CA VAL A 57 -7.96 13.91 -1.82
C VAL A 57 -8.44 15.30 -2.26
N GLU A 58 -8.62 16.24 -1.33
CA GLU A 58 -8.98 17.62 -1.68
C GLU A 58 -7.95 18.22 -2.66
N GLU A 59 -8.43 19.06 -3.58
CA GLU A 59 -7.61 19.61 -4.66
C GLU A 59 -6.36 20.33 -4.14
N GLU A 60 -6.44 21.00 -2.99
CA GLU A 60 -5.29 21.69 -2.37
C GLU A 60 -4.12 20.76 -2.02
N TYR A 61 -4.39 19.47 -1.80
CA TYR A 61 -3.38 18.45 -1.52
C TYR A 61 -2.93 17.78 -2.81
N VAL A 62 -3.88 17.29 -3.60
CA VAL A 62 -3.60 16.54 -4.82
C VAL A 62 -2.82 17.37 -5.83
N ASN A 63 -3.05 18.68 -5.90
CA ASN A 63 -2.29 19.58 -6.77
C ASN A 63 -0.80 19.71 -6.39
N LYS A 64 -0.38 19.24 -5.21
CA LYS A 64 1.04 19.19 -4.83
C LYS A 64 1.79 18.00 -5.45
N LEU A 65 1.06 17.02 -5.98
CA LEU A 65 1.66 15.90 -6.70
C LEU A 65 2.37 16.38 -7.98
N PRO A 66 3.47 15.72 -8.36
CA PRO A 66 4.16 16.04 -9.61
C PRO A 66 3.28 15.70 -10.82
N VAL A 67 3.51 16.45 -11.90
CA VAL A 67 2.92 16.17 -13.20
C VAL A 67 3.48 14.83 -13.70
N ILE A 68 2.63 13.99 -14.27
CA ILE A 68 3.06 12.76 -14.93
C ILE A 68 3.68 13.14 -16.28
N PRO A 69 4.85 12.59 -16.64
CA PRO A 69 5.48 12.86 -17.94
C PRO A 69 4.54 12.61 -19.12
N GLU A 70 4.70 13.38 -20.19
CA GLU A 70 3.90 13.21 -21.43
C GLU A 70 4.20 11.88 -22.12
N GLU A 71 5.45 11.45 -22.05
CA GLU A 71 5.92 10.21 -22.65
C GLU A 71 6.34 9.23 -21.56
N MET A 72 5.85 8.01 -21.67
CA MET A 72 6.19 6.90 -20.78
C MET A 72 6.76 5.75 -21.59
N TYR A 73 7.84 5.16 -21.11
CA TYR A 73 8.62 4.16 -21.82
C TYR A 73 8.76 2.88 -21.00
N ASP A 74 8.57 1.72 -21.64
CA ASP A 74 8.90 0.44 -21.02
C ASP A 74 10.42 0.31 -20.84
N THR A 75 10.82 -0.17 -19.67
CA THR A 75 12.23 -0.31 -19.27
C THR A 75 12.55 -1.75 -18.90
N ASP A 76 13.84 -2.10 -18.92
CA ASP A 76 14.32 -3.39 -18.41
C ASP A 76 14.54 -3.41 -16.90
N THR A 77 14.34 -2.27 -16.23
CA THR A 77 14.32 -2.19 -14.76
C THR A 77 13.28 -3.16 -14.20
N THR A 78 13.71 -4.03 -13.30
CA THR A 78 12.82 -5.03 -12.67
C THR A 78 12.79 -4.83 -11.16
N ILE A 79 11.61 -4.52 -10.63
CA ILE A 79 11.37 -4.39 -9.19
C ILE A 79 11.24 -5.79 -8.60
N ILE A 80 12.14 -6.16 -7.69
CA ILE A 80 12.10 -7.45 -7.00
C ILE A 80 11.32 -7.32 -5.70
N VAL A 81 10.14 -7.95 -5.62
CA VAL A 81 9.26 -7.81 -4.45
C VAL A 81 9.64 -8.81 -3.36
N ALA A 82 10.01 -8.31 -2.18
CA ALA A 82 10.28 -9.16 -1.03
C ALA A 82 8.98 -9.62 -0.33
N ASP A 83 8.99 -10.86 0.19
CA ASP A 83 7.86 -11.50 0.89
C ASP A 83 7.63 -10.95 2.31
N SER A 84 7.31 -9.67 2.40
CA SER A 84 6.98 -8.98 3.64
C SER A 84 6.15 -7.73 3.37
N LYS A 85 5.41 -7.28 4.38
CA LYS A 85 4.66 -6.02 4.34
C LYS A 85 5.53 -4.84 3.89
N LEU A 86 6.73 -4.73 4.45
CA LEU A 86 7.69 -3.69 4.06
C LEU A 86 8.18 -3.87 2.61
N GLY A 87 8.35 -5.11 2.16
CA GLY A 87 8.72 -5.43 0.79
C GLY A 87 7.70 -4.96 -0.22
N TRP A 88 6.41 -5.20 0.05
CA TRP A 88 5.29 -4.74 -0.78
C TRP A 88 5.23 -3.21 -0.82
N ALA A 89 5.31 -2.55 0.33
CA ALA A 89 5.31 -1.09 0.39
C ALA A 89 6.51 -0.46 -0.34
N LYS A 90 7.72 -1.02 -0.17
CA LYS A 90 8.92 -0.55 -0.89
C LYS A 90 8.81 -0.74 -2.40
N ALA A 91 8.32 -1.90 -2.84
CA ALA A 91 8.11 -2.16 -4.27
C ALA A 91 7.08 -1.20 -4.86
N PHE A 92 5.99 -0.91 -4.13
CA PHE A 92 4.99 0.04 -4.59
C PHE A 92 5.54 1.47 -4.65
N LYS A 93 6.32 1.88 -3.65
CA LYS A 93 7.05 3.16 -3.66
C LYS A 93 7.99 3.28 -4.86
N GLU A 94 8.72 2.22 -5.17
CA GLU A 94 9.66 2.16 -6.30
C GLU A 94 8.92 2.27 -7.64
N LEU A 95 7.82 1.52 -7.80
CA LEU A 95 6.95 1.62 -8.98
C LEU A 95 6.46 3.05 -9.18
N LEU A 96 5.86 3.66 -8.15
CA LEU A 96 5.38 5.03 -8.20
C LEU A 96 6.50 6.01 -8.59
N GLY A 97 7.68 5.88 -7.96
CA GLY A 97 8.84 6.70 -8.29
C GLY A 97 9.22 6.61 -9.76
N LEU A 98 9.30 5.40 -10.31
CA LEU A 98 9.65 5.17 -11.71
C LEU A 98 8.58 5.72 -12.67
N LEU A 99 7.30 5.50 -12.37
CA LEU A 99 6.20 6.02 -13.18
C LEU A 99 6.19 7.55 -13.23
N TRP A 100 6.46 8.23 -12.12
CA TRP A 100 6.61 9.69 -12.10
C TRP A 100 7.87 10.20 -12.83
N THR A 101 8.83 9.32 -13.13
CA THR A 101 9.96 9.63 -14.04
C THR A 101 9.72 9.22 -15.49
N GLY A 102 8.53 8.67 -15.81
CA GLY A 102 8.18 8.23 -17.17
C GLY A 102 8.72 6.85 -17.52
N GLN A 103 9.16 6.08 -16.52
CA GLN A 103 9.68 4.73 -16.70
C GLN A 103 8.64 3.71 -16.26
N ILE A 104 8.33 2.76 -17.14
CA ILE A 104 7.45 1.64 -16.84
C ILE A 104 8.34 0.41 -16.58
N PRO A 105 8.52 0.01 -15.32
CA PRO A 105 9.33 -1.14 -14.98
C PRO A 105 8.57 -2.46 -15.15
N LYS A 106 9.33 -3.54 -15.14
CA LYS A 106 8.82 -4.90 -14.88
C LYS A 106 8.86 -5.16 -13.37
N TRP A 107 8.17 -6.19 -12.90
CA TRP A 107 8.25 -6.61 -11.50
C TRP A 107 8.29 -8.13 -11.38
N ASP A 108 9.02 -8.61 -10.39
CA ASP A 108 9.17 -10.02 -10.06
C ASP A 108 8.52 -10.31 -8.70
N LEU A 109 7.48 -11.13 -8.74
CA LEU A 109 6.70 -11.56 -7.58
C LEU A 109 7.07 -12.98 -7.11
N SER A 110 8.04 -13.65 -7.74
CA SER A 110 8.42 -15.05 -7.47
C SER A 110 8.81 -15.33 -6.01
N LYS A 111 9.26 -14.30 -5.29
CA LYS A 111 9.62 -14.43 -3.87
C LYS A 111 8.42 -14.36 -2.94
N VAL A 112 7.31 -13.78 -3.38
CA VAL A 112 6.09 -13.61 -2.58
C VAL A 112 5.45 -14.97 -2.38
N ARG A 113 5.09 -15.29 -1.12
CA ARG A 113 4.50 -16.59 -0.79
C ARG A 113 3.16 -16.79 -1.51
N GLU A 114 2.86 -18.05 -1.80
CA GLU A 114 1.60 -18.48 -2.40
C GLU A 114 0.37 -18.17 -1.55
N ALA A 115 -0.78 -18.10 -2.22
CA ALA A 115 -2.07 -17.94 -1.56
C ALA A 115 -2.33 -19.09 -0.58
N GLY A 116 -2.86 -18.77 0.60
CA GLY A 116 -3.15 -19.74 1.64
C GLY A 116 -2.01 -20.04 2.61
N ALA A 117 -0.78 -19.54 2.36
CA ALA A 117 0.36 -19.72 3.25
C ALA A 117 0.12 -19.03 4.62
N PRO A 118 0.49 -19.66 5.76
CA PRO A 118 0.18 -19.13 7.08
C PRO A 118 0.98 -17.85 7.42
N LEU A 119 0.33 -16.91 8.10
CA LEU A 119 0.96 -15.69 8.61
C LEU A 119 1.39 -15.85 10.07
N LYS A 120 2.63 -15.44 10.39
CA LYS A 120 3.27 -15.75 11.68
C LYS A 120 2.78 -14.89 12.85
N THR A 121 2.47 -13.61 12.63
CA THR A 121 2.29 -12.64 13.73
C THR A 121 0.87 -12.10 13.90
N PHE A 122 0.09 -12.01 12.83
CA PHE A 122 -1.28 -11.48 12.87
C PHE A 122 -2.36 -12.57 12.74
N GLY A 123 -1.97 -13.84 12.64
CA GLY A 123 -2.89 -14.91 12.25
C GLY A 123 -3.34 -14.78 10.79
N GLY A 124 -4.19 -15.70 10.33
CA GLY A 124 -4.70 -15.71 8.96
C GLY A 124 -3.77 -16.37 7.93
N ARG A 125 -4.09 -16.16 6.66
CA ARG A 125 -3.43 -16.77 5.50
C ARG A 125 -3.14 -15.70 4.45
N ALA A 126 -2.04 -15.85 3.73
CA ALA A 126 -1.64 -14.92 2.68
C ALA A 126 -2.61 -14.95 1.48
N SER A 127 -2.77 -13.81 0.83
CA SER A 127 -3.51 -13.66 -0.44
C SER A 127 -2.79 -14.27 -1.65
N GLY A 128 -1.48 -14.47 -1.55
CA GLY A 128 -0.64 -14.72 -2.71
C GLY A 128 -0.18 -13.43 -3.41
N PRO A 129 0.59 -13.54 -4.50
CA PRO A 129 1.13 -12.40 -5.24
C PRO A 129 0.09 -11.64 -6.08
N GLN A 130 -0.99 -12.30 -6.51
CA GLN A 130 -1.91 -11.78 -7.52
C GLN A 130 -2.50 -10.40 -7.17
N PRO A 131 -2.95 -10.12 -5.92
CA PRO A 131 -3.51 -8.80 -5.64
C PRO A 131 -2.50 -7.66 -5.81
N LEU A 132 -1.22 -7.89 -5.49
CA LEU A 132 -0.18 -6.88 -5.71
C LEU A 132 0.08 -6.67 -7.21
N ASP A 133 0.07 -7.75 -7.99
CA ASP A 133 0.16 -7.69 -9.45
C ASP A 133 -0.98 -6.84 -10.04
N ASP A 134 -2.21 -7.05 -9.58
CA ASP A 134 -3.38 -6.29 -10.03
C ASP A 134 -3.28 -4.80 -9.66
N LEU A 135 -2.74 -4.47 -8.48
CA LEU A 135 -2.48 -3.08 -8.08
C LEU A 135 -1.44 -2.42 -9.00
N PHE A 136 -0.35 -3.13 -9.32
CA PHE A 136 0.72 -2.57 -10.16
C PHE A 136 0.24 -2.32 -11.59
N HIS A 137 -0.54 -3.24 -12.15
CA HIS A 137 -1.19 -3.04 -13.45
C HIS A 137 -2.17 -1.86 -13.42
N PHE A 138 -3.04 -1.78 -12.41
CA PHE A 138 -4.03 -0.71 -12.26
C PHE A 138 -3.38 0.68 -12.18
N VAL A 139 -2.34 0.82 -11.37
CA VAL A 139 -1.64 2.11 -11.22
C VAL A 139 -0.89 2.44 -12.51
N THR A 140 -0.23 1.47 -13.14
CA THR A 140 0.46 1.69 -14.42
C THR A 140 -0.49 2.14 -15.53
N SER A 141 -1.68 1.53 -15.64
CA SER A 141 -2.69 1.93 -16.64
C SER A 141 -3.21 3.34 -16.37
N MET A 142 -3.50 3.66 -15.11
CA MET A 142 -3.96 5.01 -14.73
C MET A 142 -2.91 6.09 -15.04
N PHE A 143 -1.63 5.80 -14.81
CA PHE A 143 -0.55 6.73 -15.16
C PHE A 143 -0.43 6.95 -16.67
N ARG A 144 -0.56 5.89 -17.49
CA ARG A 144 -0.59 6.00 -18.95
C ARG A 144 -1.76 6.89 -19.43
N GLU A 145 -2.94 6.73 -18.86
CA GLU A 145 -4.14 7.54 -19.17
C GLU A 145 -4.06 8.98 -18.65
N SER A 146 -3.12 9.24 -17.74
CA SER A 146 -2.91 10.54 -17.10
C SER A 146 -1.61 11.23 -17.55
N ALA A 147 -0.96 10.71 -18.61
CA ALA A 147 0.25 11.28 -19.16
C ALA A 147 0.08 12.77 -19.51
N GLY A 148 1.09 13.58 -19.19
CA GLY A 148 1.10 15.02 -19.44
C GLY A 148 0.28 15.88 -18.47
N ARG A 149 -0.35 15.29 -17.44
CA ARG A 149 -1.13 16.04 -16.45
C ARG A 149 -0.88 15.54 -15.02
N LYS A 150 -1.44 16.27 -14.05
CA LYS A 150 -1.52 15.79 -12.67
C LYS A 150 -2.65 14.78 -12.54
N LEU A 151 -2.52 13.90 -11.55
CA LEU A 151 -3.63 13.06 -11.10
C LEU A 151 -4.76 13.94 -10.57
N LYS A 152 -5.99 13.54 -10.84
CA LYS A 152 -7.21 14.14 -10.30
C LYS A 152 -7.50 13.57 -8.91
N PRO A 153 -8.29 14.28 -8.09
CA PRO A 153 -8.79 13.75 -6.81
C PRO A 153 -9.38 12.35 -6.89
N VAL A 154 -10.22 12.09 -7.91
CA VAL A 154 -10.86 10.79 -8.11
C VAL A 154 -9.85 9.69 -8.42
N GLU A 155 -8.81 9.98 -9.22
CA GLU A 155 -7.76 9.02 -9.55
C GLU A 155 -6.92 8.68 -8.30
N CYS A 156 -6.60 9.69 -7.48
CA CYS A 156 -5.94 9.46 -6.20
C CYS A 156 -6.80 8.62 -5.25
N HIS A 157 -8.11 8.89 -5.20
CA HIS A 157 -9.06 8.09 -4.43
C HIS A 157 -9.09 6.65 -4.90
N ASP A 158 -9.14 6.41 -6.21
CA ASP A 158 -9.22 5.08 -6.80
C ASP A 158 -7.93 4.27 -6.56
N ILE A 159 -6.75 4.89 -6.59
CA ILE A 159 -5.50 4.24 -6.16
C ILE A 159 -5.61 3.77 -4.71
N VAL A 160 -6.09 4.62 -3.81
CA VAL A 160 -6.23 4.26 -2.38
C VAL A 160 -7.27 3.16 -2.19
N CYS A 161 -8.39 3.19 -2.92
CA CYS A 161 -9.38 2.13 -2.91
C CYS A 161 -8.79 0.81 -3.43
N LYS A 162 -8.00 0.83 -4.51
CA LYS A 162 -7.34 -0.37 -5.02
C LYS A 162 -6.33 -0.93 -4.02
N VAL A 163 -5.57 -0.05 -3.35
CA VAL A 163 -4.69 -0.44 -2.23
C VAL A 163 -5.47 -1.12 -1.11
N ALA A 164 -6.63 -0.57 -0.71
CA ALA A 164 -7.46 -1.17 0.32
C ALA A 164 -8.03 -2.53 -0.10
N GLU A 165 -8.47 -2.68 -1.36
CA GLU A 165 -8.97 -3.93 -1.92
C GLU A 165 -7.95 -5.07 -1.75
N ILE A 166 -6.69 -4.84 -2.10
CA ILE A 166 -5.65 -5.88 -2.07
C ILE A 166 -5.27 -6.30 -0.65
N VAL A 167 -5.45 -5.41 0.33
CA VAL A 167 -5.24 -5.73 1.76
C VAL A 167 -6.40 -6.55 2.32
N VAL A 168 -7.64 -6.25 1.91
CA VAL A 168 -8.83 -6.99 2.35
C VAL A 168 -8.84 -8.42 1.81
N VAL A 169 -8.45 -8.62 0.55
CA VAL A 169 -8.33 -9.96 -0.08
C VAL A 169 -7.26 -10.82 0.62
N GLY A 170 -6.27 -10.19 1.27
CA GLY A 170 -5.21 -10.86 2.02
C GLY A 170 -5.58 -11.45 3.37
N GLY A 171 -6.85 -11.41 3.78
CA GLY A 171 -7.29 -11.99 5.05
C GLY A 171 -6.63 -11.37 6.29
N VAL A 172 -6.07 -10.16 6.14
CA VAL A 172 -5.48 -9.40 7.23
C VAL A 172 -6.61 -8.75 8.02
N ARG A 173 -7.12 -9.47 9.03
CA ARG A 173 -7.96 -8.92 10.09
C ARG A 173 -7.24 -9.05 11.42
#